data_AF-A0A960L5N2-F1
#
_entry.id   AF-A0A960L5N2-F1
#
_cell.length_a   1.000
_cell.length_b   1.000
_cell.length_c   1.000
_cell.angle_alpha   90.00
_cell.angle_beta   90.00
_cell.angle_gamma   90.00
#
_symmetry.space_group_name_H-M   'P 1'
#
loop_
_entity.id
_entity.type
_entity.pdbx_description
1 polymer ?
#
loop_
_entity_poly.entity_id
_entity_poly.type
_entity_poly.pdbx_seq_one_letter_code
_entity_poly.pdbx_strand_id
1 'polypeptide(L)'
;MSYYTTDRLYELLPAVYRLRDAEQGYPLRDLVALLAREARVVEGDLHQLYDDQFIETAQEWVVPYLGDLIGVRPLPATGASRRAEVAHTIGYRRRKGTAAVLEQLARDVTGWPAARVVEYFELLATTQHLNHLRPHNLRTPDLRDAGSLELLGGGAGTGPFDGTAHTGEVRRIAPGRGHFNIKNVGLWLWRLGAYPVTGVDARLVTDGTGRHFTMSPLGHDAPLFHLPLTETGPEHIAEEIHVPGPIRMRALEADPAPYTGVAGSLAVERDGVAIDAADLVACSLEDWGRQPPAGKVGIDPVLGRLAFPPGEEPAQGVSVRYAYGFPDELGGGPYPRAETFTTIEGERVFDVGAGQAFASLVAALGAWIAAGRPSAVVTIHDSGTYEETPAVTLPASTRLELRAADGERPVLLLAGD
;
A
#
# COMPACT_ATOMS: atom_id res chain seq x y z
N MET A 1 10.64 27.31 12.37
CA MET A 1 11.49 28.49 12.11
C MET A 1 12.49 28.60 13.24
N SER A 2 13.79 28.61 12.93
CA SER A 2 14.85 28.70 13.94
C SER A 2 14.94 30.10 14.55
N TYR A 3 15.21 30.18 15.85
CA TYR A 3 15.45 31.44 16.54
C TYR A 3 16.87 31.98 16.33
N TYR A 4 17.80 31.18 15.80
CA TYR A 4 19.24 31.48 15.68
C TYR A 4 19.68 31.68 14.22
N THR A 5 19.16 32.71 13.55
CA THR A 5 19.67 33.12 12.22
C THR A 5 20.84 34.09 12.35
N THR A 6 21.73 34.09 11.34
CA THR A 6 22.89 35.00 11.28
C THR A 6 22.48 36.45 11.46
N ASP A 7 21.44 36.89 10.74
CA ASP A 7 20.99 38.28 10.77
C ASP A 7 20.42 38.66 12.15
N ARG A 8 19.62 37.77 12.73
CA ARG A 8 19.01 38.02 14.05
C ARG A 8 20.05 38.08 15.16
N LEU A 9 21.06 37.22 15.12
CA LEU A 9 22.18 37.26 16.07
C LEU A 9 23.09 38.47 15.84
N TYR A 10 23.32 38.85 14.58
CA TYR A 10 24.12 40.03 14.24
C TYR A 10 23.42 41.31 14.70
N GLU A 11 22.09 41.40 14.57
CA GLU A 11 21.29 42.54 15.05
C GLU A 11 21.34 42.76 16.57
N LEU A 12 21.61 41.71 17.36
CA LEU A 12 21.82 41.81 18.81
C LEU A 12 23.11 42.54 19.17
N LEU A 13 24.06 42.68 18.23
CA LEU A 13 25.30 43.44 18.46
C LEU A 13 25.03 44.96 18.45
N PRO A 14 25.65 45.73 19.37
CA PRO A 14 25.55 47.17 19.37
C PRO A 14 25.91 47.78 18.01
N ALA A 15 25.15 48.80 17.58
CA ALA A 15 25.29 49.41 16.26
C ALA A 15 26.72 49.88 15.93
N VAL A 16 27.49 50.33 16.95
CA VAL A 16 28.89 50.76 16.80
C VAL A 16 29.78 49.65 16.24
N TYR A 17 29.58 48.40 16.65
CA TYR A 17 30.37 47.27 16.15
C TYR A 17 29.94 46.85 14.74
N ARG A 18 28.63 46.91 14.45
CA ARG A 18 28.11 46.60 13.11
C ARG A 18 28.57 47.59 12.04
N LEU A 19 28.67 48.87 12.39
CA LEU A 19 29.20 49.91 11.51
C LEU A 19 30.68 49.67 11.18
N ARG A 20 31.50 49.38 12.21
CA ARG A 20 32.93 49.07 12.03
C ARG A 20 33.17 47.78 11.24
N ASP A 21 32.32 46.78 11.42
CA ASP A 21 32.40 45.53 10.68
C ASP A 21 32.08 45.71 9.19
N ALA A 22 31.06 46.53 8.88
CA ALA A 22 30.73 46.90 7.50
C ALA A 22 31.89 47.65 6.81
N GLU A 23 32.60 48.52 7.53
CA GLU A 23 33.80 49.20 7.03
C GLU A 23 34.97 48.25 6.70
N GLN A 24 35.00 47.05 7.32
CA GLN A 24 36.05 46.04 7.16
C GLN A 24 35.63 44.84 6.29
N GLY A 25 34.45 44.88 5.67
CA GLY A 25 33.98 43.82 4.77
C GLY A 25 33.28 42.64 5.47
N TYR A 26 32.69 42.86 6.66
CA TYR A 26 31.87 41.91 7.41
C TYR A 26 32.54 40.66 8.06
N PRO A 27 33.82 40.67 8.48
CA PRO A 27 34.42 39.50 9.13
C PRO A 27 33.74 39.08 10.45
N LEU A 28 33.16 40.01 11.22
CA LEU A 28 32.42 39.70 12.44
C LEU A 28 31.07 39.06 12.10
N ARG A 29 30.37 39.51 11.05
CA ARG A 29 29.15 38.84 10.56
C ARG A 29 29.44 37.41 10.13
N ASP A 30 30.57 37.16 9.47
CA ASP A 30 30.99 35.80 9.09
C ASP A 30 31.25 34.91 10.33
N LEU A 31 31.88 35.47 11.37
CA LEU A 31 32.03 34.79 12.65
C LEU A 31 30.67 34.52 13.32
N VAL A 32 29.76 35.49 13.32
CA VAL A 32 28.39 35.33 13.83
C VAL A 32 27.64 34.27 13.02
N ALA A 33 27.86 34.17 11.72
CA ALA A 33 27.27 33.13 10.88
C ALA A 33 27.72 31.73 11.31
N LEU A 34 29.00 31.57 11.68
CA LEU A 34 29.52 30.34 12.25
C LEU A 34 28.85 30.01 13.59
N LEU A 35 28.73 30.98 14.50
CA LEU A 35 28.03 30.80 15.77
C LEU A 35 26.55 30.46 15.58
N ALA A 36 25.87 31.11 14.64
CA ALA A 36 24.48 30.84 14.29
C ALA A 36 24.29 29.41 13.76
N ARG A 37 25.27 28.88 13.03
CA ARG A 37 25.25 27.49 12.57
C ARG A 37 25.32 26.51 13.75
N GLU A 38 26.28 26.67 14.65
CA GLU A 38 26.41 25.77 15.80
C GLU A 38 25.24 25.91 16.78
N ALA A 39 24.72 27.13 16.99
CA ALA A 39 23.53 27.36 17.81
C ALA A 39 22.29 26.65 17.25
N ARG A 40 22.14 26.59 15.92
CA ARG A 40 21.07 25.83 15.26
C ARG A 40 21.17 24.33 15.45
N VAL A 41 22.39 23.79 15.52
CA VAL A 41 22.60 22.36 15.84
C VAL A 41 22.07 22.07 17.24
N VAL A 42 22.47 22.88 18.23
CA VAL A 42 22.01 22.71 19.62
C VAL A 42 20.49 22.93 19.75
N GLU A 43 19.92 23.91 19.05
CA GLU A 43 18.47 24.12 19.00
C GLU A 43 17.75 22.91 18.41
N GLY A 44 18.30 22.30 17.34
CA GLY A 44 17.79 21.07 16.75
C GLY A 44 17.82 19.91 17.74
N ASP A 45 18.94 19.70 18.43
CA ASP A 45 19.08 18.66 19.44
C ASP A 45 18.11 18.85 20.61
N LEU A 46 17.84 20.09 21.02
CA LEU A 46 16.86 20.40 22.07
C LEU A 46 15.43 20.09 21.62
N HIS A 47 15.07 20.42 20.38
CA HIS A 47 13.77 20.02 19.83
C HIS A 47 13.66 18.50 19.74
N GLN A 48 14.71 17.81 19.25
CA GLN A 48 14.72 16.36 19.18
C GLN A 48 14.60 15.72 20.58
N LEU A 49 15.26 16.27 21.59
CA LEU A 49 15.14 15.80 22.98
C LEU A 49 13.71 15.97 23.54
N TYR A 50 13.00 17.01 23.11
CA TYR A 50 11.59 17.17 23.45
C TYR A 50 10.72 16.15 22.71
N ASP A 51 10.98 15.93 21.43
CA ASP A 51 10.30 14.92 20.61
C ASP A 51 10.52 13.50 21.17
N ASP A 52 11.70 13.23 21.73
CA ASP A 52 12.05 11.97 22.40
C ASP A 52 11.18 11.65 23.64
N GLN A 53 10.40 12.60 24.12
CA GLN A 53 9.44 12.38 25.22
C GLN A 53 8.11 11.78 24.73
N PHE A 54 7.83 11.80 23.43
CA PHE A 54 6.57 11.33 22.83
C PHE A 54 6.82 10.12 21.95
N ILE A 55 6.03 9.06 22.11
CA ILE A 55 6.26 7.81 21.39
C ILE A 55 6.11 7.97 19.87
N GLU A 56 5.29 8.90 19.42
CA GLU A 56 5.03 9.18 18.01
C GLU A 56 6.22 9.83 17.31
N THR A 57 6.99 10.68 18.01
CA THR A 57 8.07 11.50 17.43
C THR A 57 9.47 11.14 17.92
N ALA A 58 9.58 10.33 18.98
CA ALA A 58 10.86 9.92 19.54
C ALA A 58 11.75 9.18 18.54
N GLN A 59 13.06 9.26 18.71
CA GLN A 59 13.99 8.43 17.95
C GLN A 59 13.85 6.95 18.35
N GLU A 60 14.12 6.04 17.42
CA GLU A 60 13.91 4.60 17.62
C GLU A 60 14.73 4.04 18.81
N TRP A 61 15.90 4.61 19.09
CA TRP A 61 16.73 4.19 20.23
C TRP A 61 16.14 4.57 21.60
N VAL A 62 15.24 5.56 21.65
CA VAL A 62 14.56 6.02 22.88
C VAL A 62 13.35 5.15 23.23
N VAL A 63 12.70 4.56 22.23
CA VAL A 63 11.48 3.75 22.36
C VAL A 63 11.57 2.69 23.47
N PRO A 64 12.67 1.92 23.64
CA PRO A 64 12.79 0.96 24.74
C PRO A 64 12.70 1.60 26.14
N TYR A 65 13.25 2.81 26.32
CA TYR A 65 13.21 3.52 27.61
C TYR A 65 11.80 4.00 27.94
N LEU A 66 11.05 4.47 26.94
CA LEU A 66 9.61 4.77 27.11
C LEU A 66 8.83 3.50 27.47
N GLY A 67 9.17 2.37 26.84
CA GLY A 67 8.62 1.06 27.17
C GLY A 67 8.87 0.65 28.62
N ASP A 68 10.07 0.88 29.14
CA ASP A 68 10.42 0.55 30.54
C ASP A 68 9.57 1.33 31.56
N LEU A 69 9.24 2.60 31.28
CA LEU A 69 8.38 3.43 32.15
C LEU A 69 6.99 2.80 32.36
N ILE A 70 6.46 2.16 31.32
CA ILE A 70 5.17 1.48 31.38
C ILE A 70 5.32 -0.04 31.59
N GLY A 71 6.54 -0.54 31.83
CA GLY A 71 6.82 -1.96 32.10
C GLY A 71 6.54 -2.88 30.91
N VAL A 72 6.81 -2.42 29.68
CA VAL A 72 6.86 -3.29 28.49
C VAL A 72 8.01 -4.27 28.64
N ARG A 73 7.78 -5.54 28.30
CA ARG A 73 8.84 -6.54 28.24
C ARG A 73 9.22 -6.73 26.78
N PRO A 74 10.46 -6.40 26.38
CA PRO A 74 10.84 -6.48 24.98
C PRO A 74 10.77 -7.92 24.48
N LEU A 75 10.11 -8.11 23.34
CA LEU A 75 10.19 -9.34 22.56
C LEU A 75 11.51 -9.38 21.77
N PRO A 76 11.95 -10.53 21.23
CA PRO A 76 13.05 -10.58 20.28
C PRO A 76 12.80 -9.64 19.09
N ALA A 77 13.84 -8.98 18.58
CA ALA A 77 13.70 -8.08 17.45
C ALA A 77 13.20 -8.84 16.20
N THR A 78 12.11 -8.36 15.62
CA THR A 78 11.48 -8.89 14.40
C THR A 78 11.88 -8.13 13.14
N GLY A 79 12.67 -7.05 13.28
CA GLY A 79 13.02 -6.11 12.21
C GLY A 79 12.05 -4.93 12.08
N ALA A 80 10.87 -5.01 12.68
CA ALA A 80 9.91 -3.90 12.76
C ALA A 80 10.22 -2.93 13.92
N SER A 81 9.81 -1.67 13.77
CA SER A 81 9.84 -0.68 14.87
C SER A 81 8.93 -1.14 16.02
N ARG A 82 9.38 -0.92 17.25
CA ARG A 82 8.59 -1.27 18.46
C ARG A 82 7.65 -0.16 18.91
N ARG A 83 7.62 0.95 18.16
CA ARG A 83 6.85 2.14 18.49
C ARG A 83 5.37 1.82 18.72
N ALA A 84 4.77 1.06 17.82
CA ALA A 84 3.36 0.68 17.91
C ALA A 84 3.06 -0.19 19.14
N GLU A 85 3.91 -1.21 19.40
CA GLU A 85 3.80 -2.07 20.58
C GLU A 85 3.84 -1.25 21.88
N VAL A 86 4.81 -0.34 22.02
CA VAL A 86 4.96 0.51 23.20
C VAL A 86 3.79 1.47 23.33
N ALA A 87 3.42 2.16 22.25
CA ALA A 87 2.33 3.14 22.23
C ALA A 87 0.99 2.53 22.68
N HIS A 88 0.67 1.32 22.20
CA HIS A 88 -0.62 0.71 22.44
C HIS A 88 -0.67 -0.19 23.69
N THR A 89 0.45 -0.37 24.41
CA THR A 89 0.56 -1.29 25.56
C THR A 89 -0.50 -1.06 26.63
N ILE A 90 -0.79 0.20 27.01
CA ILE A 90 -1.83 0.51 27.99
C ILE A 90 -3.21 0.06 27.45
N GLY A 91 -3.47 0.31 26.17
CA GLY A 91 -4.67 -0.13 25.47
C GLY A 91 -4.84 -1.65 25.47
N TYR A 92 -3.75 -2.41 25.27
CA TYR A 92 -3.79 -3.88 25.34
C TYR A 92 -4.17 -4.36 26.74
N ARG A 93 -3.59 -3.76 27.79
CA ARG A 93 -3.84 -4.15 29.18
C ARG A 93 -5.28 -3.89 29.60
N ARG A 94 -5.88 -2.79 29.13
CA ARG A 94 -7.29 -2.47 29.39
C ARG A 94 -8.26 -3.44 28.69
N ARG A 95 -7.86 -4.00 27.55
CA ARG A 95 -8.64 -4.98 26.76
C ARG A 95 -8.12 -6.40 26.91
N LYS A 96 -7.35 -6.68 27.97
CA LYS A 96 -6.77 -8.00 28.18
C LYS A 96 -7.89 -9.04 28.27
N GLY A 97 -7.78 -10.09 27.45
CA GLY A 97 -8.75 -11.19 27.42
C GLY A 97 -9.83 -11.06 26.35
N THR A 98 -9.82 -10.02 25.51
CA THR A 98 -10.64 -9.97 24.30
C THR A 98 -9.89 -10.57 23.11
N ALA A 99 -10.60 -11.09 22.12
CA ALA A 99 -9.97 -11.65 20.92
C ALA A 99 -9.39 -10.54 20.02
N ALA A 100 -10.12 -9.43 19.81
CA ALA A 100 -9.70 -8.31 18.96
C ALA A 100 -8.32 -7.72 19.34
N VAL A 101 -7.95 -7.73 20.62
CA VAL A 101 -6.62 -7.25 21.04
C VAL A 101 -5.47 -8.07 20.45
N LEU A 102 -5.72 -9.36 20.12
CA LEU A 102 -4.71 -10.23 19.51
C LEU A 102 -4.41 -9.82 18.07
N GLU A 103 -5.40 -9.32 17.31
CA GLU A 103 -5.18 -8.83 15.94
C GLU A 103 -4.33 -7.57 15.94
N GLN A 104 -4.66 -6.61 16.81
CA GLN A 104 -3.87 -5.38 16.95
C GLN A 104 -2.45 -5.67 17.45
N LEU A 105 -2.31 -6.50 18.50
CA LEU A 105 -0.99 -6.89 19.02
C LEU A 105 -0.15 -7.58 17.94
N ALA A 106 -0.76 -8.43 17.11
CA ALA A 106 -0.05 -9.09 16.03
C ALA A 106 0.50 -8.08 15.02
N ARG A 107 -0.34 -7.15 14.54
CA ARG A 107 0.07 -6.09 13.61
C ARG A 107 1.20 -5.24 14.20
N ASP A 108 1.05 -4.81 15.46
CA ASP A 108 1.98 -3.90 16.12
C ASP A 108 3.35 -4.55 16.42
N VAL A 109 3.40 -5.87 16.62
CA VAL A 109 4.65 -6.61 16.91
C VAL A 109 5.35 -7.10 15.63
N THR A 110 4.58 -7.55 14.63
CA THR A 110 5.16 -8.13 13.41
C THR A 110 5.35 -7.10 12.30
N GLY A 111 4.68 -5.95 12.36
CA GLY A 111 4.61 -5.00 11.26
C GLY A 111 3.88 -5.52 10.03
N TRP A 112 3.16 -6.65 10.15
CA TRP A 112 2.41 -7.22 9.04
C TRP A 112 1.09 -6.48 8.83
N PRO A 113 0.63 -6.34 7.58
CA PRO A 113 -0.46 -5.42 7.24
C PRO A 113 -1.79 -5.79 7.90
N ALA A 114 -2.07 -7.07 8.13
CA ALA A 114 -3.29 -7.50 8.80
C ALA A 114 -3.13 -8.79 9.60
N ALA A 115 -4.05 -8.95 10.55
CA ALA A 115 -4.19 -10.15 11.36
C ALA A 115 -5.68 -10.47 11.59
N ARG A 116 -6.00 -11.76 11.72
CA ARG A 116 -7.36 -12.26 12.01
C ARG A 116 -7.31 -13.30 13.13
N VAL A 117 -8.14 -13.12 14.16
CA VAL A 117 -8.22 -13.98 15.35
C VAL A 117 -9.44 -14.90 15.36
N VAL A 118 -9.25 -16.19 15.09
CA VAL A 118 -10.36 -17.15 15.10
C VAL A 118 -10.46 -17.84 16.46
N GLU A 119 -11.55 -17.60 17.18
CA GLU A 119 -11.88 -18.33 18.40
C GLU A 119 -12.54 -19.68 18.04
N TYR A 120 -11.74 -20.73 17.92
CA TYR A 120 -12.21 -22.02 17.41
C TYR A 120 -13.31 -22.68 18.24
N PHE A 121 -13.51 -22.28 19.50
CA PHE A 121 -14.63 -22.77 20.30
C PHE A 121 -15.99 -22.24 19.81
N GLU A 122 -16.02 -21.09 19.12
CA GLU A 122 -17.24 -20.54 18.53
C GLU A 122 -17.72 -21.37 17.34
N LEU A 123 -16.76 -21.95 16.63
CA LEU A 123 -16.98 -22.85 15.48
C LEU A 123 -17.21 -24.31 15.90
N LEU A 124 -17.42 -24.63 17.18
CA LEU A 124 -17.71 -26.01 17.59
C LEU A 124 -19.18 -26.35 17.42
N ALA A 125 -19.46 -27.43 16.68
CA ALA A 125 -20.78 -28.03 16.64
C ALA A 125 -21.14 -28.61 18.02
N THR A 126 -22.14 -28.02 18.68
CA THR A 126 -22.57 -28.41 20.03
C THR A 126 -24.09 -28.55 20.13
N THR A 127 -24.55 -29.40 21.04
CA THR A 127 -25.95 -29.36 21.50
C THR A 127 -26.11 -28.14 22.41
N GLN A 128 -26.89 -27.17 21.97
CA GLN A 128 -26.96 -25.86 22.63
C GLN A 128 -27.86 -25.90 23.87
N HIS A 129 -27.46 -25.17 24.91
CA HIS A 129 -28.25 -25.00 26.12
C HIS A 129 -29.28 -23.87 25.92
N LEU A 130 -30.53 -24.07 26.34
CA LEU A 130 -31.64 -23.12 26.05
C LEU A 130 -31.43 -21.72 26.64
N ASN A 131 -30.67 -21.58 27.73
CA ASN A 131 -30.34 -20.25 28.29
C ASN A 131 -29.26 -19.49 27.50
N HIS A 132 -28.54 -20.17 26.59
CA HIS A 132 -27.40 -19.60 25.86
C HIS A 132 -27.42 -20.08 24.40
N LEU A 133 -28.48 -19.72 23.69
CA LEU A 133 -28.62 -20.03 22.27
C LEU A 133 -27.63 -19.19 21.44
N ARG A 134 -27.02 -19.84 20.46
CA ARG A 134 -26.14 -19.29 19.42
C ARG A 134 -26.78 -19.57 18.06
N PRO A 135 -27.70 -18.72 17.58
CA PRO A 135 -28.45 -18.96 16.36
C PRO A 135 -27.57 -19.08 15.10
N HIS A 136 -26.39 -18.44 15.11
CA HIS A 136 -25.43 -18.48 14.02
C HIS A 136 -24.61 -19.79 13.96
N ASN A 137 -24.52 -20.55 15.05
CA ASN A 137 -23.74 -21.79 15.09
C ASN A 137 -24.60 -22.98 14.63
N LEU A 138 -24.74 -23.11 13.31
CA LEU A 138 -25.49 -24.16 12.65
C LEU A 138 -24.57 -25.34 12.32
N ARG A 139 -24.97 -26.54 12.75
CA ARG A 139 -24.19 -27.78 12.50
C ARG A 139 -24.01 -28.07 11.00
N THR A 140 -24.99 -27.72 10.18
CA THR A 140 -24.98 -27.99 8.75
C THR A 140 -24.89 -26.67 7.99
N PRO A 141 -23.85 -26.45 7.18
CA PRO A 141 -23.74 -25.25 6.36
C PRO A 141 -24.84 -25.22 5.30
N ASP A 142 -25.29 -24.01 4.93
CA ASP A 142 -26.23 -23.84 3.82
C ASP A 142 -25.51 -24.01 2.49
N LEU A 143 -25.85 -25.05 1.74
CA LEU A 143 -25.25 -25.32 0.43
C LEU A 143 -25.66 -24.31 -0.65
N ARG A 144 -26.66 -23.46 -0.38
CA ARG A 144 -27.05 -22.37 -1.27
C ARG A 144 -26.21 -21.11 -1.06
N ASP A 145 -25.57 -20.98 0.10
CA ASP A 145 -24.65 -19.89 0.37
C ASP A 145 -23.25 -20.22 -0.15
N ALA A 146 -23.11 -20.15 -1.46
CA ALA A 146 -21.83 -20.41 -2.12
C ALA A 146 -20.74 -19.40 -1.72
N GLY A 147 -21.12 -18.20 -1.27
CA GLY A 147 -20.19 -17.16 -0.80
C GLY A 147 -19.50 -17.57 0.49
N SER A 148 -20.26 -18.07 1.47
CA SER A 148 -19.72 -18.62 2.73
C SER A 148 -18.96 -19.92 2.50
N LEU A 149 -19.42 -20.79 1.59
CA LEU A 149 -18.71 -22.04 1.28
C LEU A 149 -17.32 -21.82 0.66
N GLU A 150 -17.12 -20.74 -0.09
CA GLU A 150 -15.81 -20.38 -0.64
C GLU A 150 -14.80 -20.01 0.47
N LEU A 151 -15.28 -19.53 1.63
CA LEU A 151 -14.44 -19.14 2.77
C LEU A 151 -13.99 -20.33 3.64
N LEU A 152 -14.48 -21.55 3.38
CA LEU A 152 -14.05 -22.76 4.07
C LEU A 152 -12.54 -23.03 3.94
N GLY A 153 -11.89 -22.49 2.90
CA GLY A 153 -10.47 -22.69 2.61
C GLY A 153 -10.19 -23.83 1.62
N GLY A 154 -8.91 -23.97 1.23
CA GLY A 154 -8.46 -24.95 0.23
C GLY A 154 -7.67 -26.14 0.83
N GLY A 155 -7.98 -27.35 0.35
CA GLY A 155 -7.13 -28.56 0.33
C GLY A 155 -6.77 -29.25 1.65
N ALA A 156 -6.59 -28.54 2.76
CA ALA A 156 -6.08 -29.14 4.01
C ALA A 156 -6.63 -28.53 5.31
N GLY A 157 -7.54 -27.55 5.26
CA GLY A 157 -8.14 -26.98 6.47
C GLY A 157 -9.04 -25.76 6.24
N THR A 158 -9.64 -25.34 7.36
CA THR A 158 -10.42 -24.11 7.60
C THR A 158 -9.65 -22.85 7.20
N GLY A 159 -10.31 -21.93 6.49
CA GLY A 159 -9.83 -20.58 6.23
C GLY A 159 -10.02 -19.61 7.41
N PRO A 160 -9.39 -18.43 7.39
CA PRO A 160 -9.50 -17.41 8.45
C PRO A 160 -10.90 -16.83 8.63
N PHE A 161 -11.75 -16.96 7.62
CA PHE A 161 -13.13 -16.45 7.60
C PHE A 161 -14.17 -17.58 7.55
N ASP A 162 -13.76 -18.81 7.84
CA ASP A 162 -14.66 -19.95 7.94
C ASP A 162 -15.64 -19.73 9.11
N GLY A 163 -16.93 -19.58 8.77
CA GLY A 163 -18.02 -19.44 9.75
C GLY A 163 -18.76 -20.74 10.06
N THR A 164 -18.31 -21.88 9.53
CA THR A 164 -19.03 -23.16 9.67
C THR A 164 -18.70 -23.89 10.95
N ALA A 165 -19.64 -24.71 11.42
CA ALA A 165 -19.46 -25.50 12.64
C ALA A 165 -18.72 -26.82 12.38
N HIS A 166 -17.73 -27.12 13.21
CA HIS A 166 -16.85 -28.29 13.12
C HIS A 166 -16.98 -29.18 14.34
N THR A 167 -16.69 -30.47 14.16
CA THR A 167 -16.58 -31.40 15.28
C THR A 167 -15.31 -31.14 16.07
N GLY A 168 -15.39 -31.28 17.40
CA GLY A 168 -14.23 -31.11 18.27
C GLY A 168 -13.08 -32.07 17.94
N GLU A 169 -11.89 -31.52 17.76
CA GLU A 169 -10.66 -32.26 17.57
C GLU A 169 -9.82 -32.31 18.84
N VAL A 170 -9.42 -33.52 19.24
CA VAL A 170 -8.64 -33.76 20.48
C VAL A 170 -7.13 -33.75 20.25
N ARG A 171 -6.67 -33.57 19.01
CA ARG A 171 -5.24 -33.50 18.68
C ARG A 171 -4.64 -32.18 19.16
N ARG A 172 -3.33 -32.15 19.36
CA ARG A 172 -2.61 -30.88 19.63
C ARG A 172 -2.60 -30.04 18.36
N ILE A 173 -2.73 -28.71 18.52
CA ILE A 173 -2.71 -27.72 17.43
C ILE A 173 -1.33 -27.50 16.79
N ALA A 174 -0.25 -27.71 17.55
CA ALA A 174 1.14 -27.45 17.12
C ALA A 174 1.58 -28.07 15.77
N PRO A 175 1.17 -29.29 15.38
CA PRO A 175 1.50 -29.87 14.08
C PRO A 175 0.54 -29.44 12.95
N GLY A 176 -0.29 -28.40 13.14
CA GLY A 176 -1.29 -27.96 12.17
C GLY A 176 -2.47 -28.92 12.02
N ARG A 177 -2.82 -29.63 13.08
CA ARG A 177 -3.98 -30.53 13.18
C ARG A 177 -4.68 -30.22 14.49
N GLY A 178 -5.95 -30.56 14.70
CA GLY A 178 -6.56 -30.33 16.01
C GLY A 178 -6.95 -28.88 16.26
N HIS A 179 -7.35 -28.15 15.22
CA HIS A 179 -7.65 -26.71 15.32
C HIS A 179 -8.88 -26.48 16.20
N PHE A 180 -9.95 -27.23 15.95
CA PHE A 180 -11.25 -27.04 16.58
C PHE A 180 -11.30 -27.61 18.00
N ASN A 181 -10.99 -26.78 18.99
CA ASN A 181 -11.08 -27.14 20.40
C ASN A 181 -11.38 -25.89 21.25
N ILE A 182 -11.94 -26.09 22.44
CA ILE A 182 -12.37 -25.03 23.36
C ILE A 182 -11.21 -24.10 23.74
N LYS A 183 -10.00 -24.64 23.86
CA LYS A 183 -8.81 -23.90 24.34
C LYS A 183 -8.01 -23.23 23.21
N ASN A 184 -8.41 -23.43 21.96
CA ASN A 184 -7.59 -23.03 20.83
C ASN A 184 -8.09 -21.70 20.26
N VAL A 185 -7.13 -20.85 19.92
CA VAL A 185 -7.32 -19.62 19.16
C VAL A 185 -6.36 -19.66 17.98
N GLY A 186 -6.85 -19.36 16.79
CA GLY A 186 -6.06 -19.23 15.57
C GLY A 186 -5.70 -17.77 15.34
N LEU A 187 -4.44 -17.48 15.07
CA LEU A 187 -3.99 -16.14 14.66
C LEU A 187 -3.46 -16.24 13.24
N TRP A 188 -4.23 -15.68 12.32
CA TRP A 188 -3.93 -15.65 10.89
C TRP A 188 -3.29 -14.33 10.54
N LEU A 189 -2.26 -14.39 9.70
CA LEU A 189 -1.40 -13.24 9.45
C LEU A 189 -1.17 -13.09 7.96
N TRP A 190 -1.42 -11.89 7.44
CA TRP A 190 -1.24 -11.58 6.03
C TRP A 190 0.15 -11.03 5.81
N ARG A 191 0.94 -11.71 4.99
CA ARG A 191 2.30 -11.28 4.64
C ARG A 191 2.36 -10.47 3.35
N LEU A 192 1.31 -10.53 2.54
CA LEU A 192 1.21 -9.72 1.33
C LEU A 192 0.51 -8.40 1.69
N GLY A 193 1.05 -7.28 1.22
CA GLY A 193 0.35 -6.01 1.16
C GLY A 193 -0.45 -5.87 -0.14
N ALA A 194 -1.38 -4.93 -0.16
CA ALA A 194 -2.13 -4.54 -1.36
C ALA A 194 -1.58 -3.20 -1.88
N TYR A 195 -1.04 -3.20 -3.09
CA TYR A 195 -0.38 -2.05 -3.70
C TYR A 195 -1.24 -1.46 -4.82
N PRO A 196 -1.88 -0.30 -4.60
CA PRO A 196 -2.75 0.30 -5.59
C PRO A 196 -1.95 0.95 -6.72
N VAL A 197 -2.30 0.63 -7.95
CA VAL A 197 -1.84 1.34 -9.15
C VAL A 197 -3.02 2.04 -9.81
N THR A 198 -2.80 3.25 -10.30
CA THR A 198 -3.83 4.14 -10.85
C THR A 198 -3.43 4.60 -12.24
N GLY A 199 -4.38 4.69 -13.17
CA GLY A 199 -4.08 5.21 -14.51
C GLY A 199 -3.23 4.26 -15.35
N VAL A 200 -3.31 2.95 -15.09
CA VAL A 200 -2.54 1.93 -15.81
C VAL A 200 -3.29 1.53 -17.07
N ASP A 201 -2.61 1.41 -18.20
CA ASP A 201 -3.22 0.94 -19.44
C ASP A 201 -3.48 -0.57 -19.36
N ALA A 202 -4.76 -0.97 -19.46
CA ALA A 202 -5.11 -2.38 -19.54
C ALA A 202 -4.69 -2.94 -20.91
N ARG A 203 -4.08 -4.14 -20.92
CA ARG A 203 -3.58 -4.75 -22.15
C ARG A 203 -4.70 -5.48 -22.90
N LEU A 204 -4.93 -5.07 -24.14
CA LEU A 204 -5.86 -5.73 -25.05
C LEU A 204 -5.38 -7.15 -25.38
N VAL A 205 -6.30 -8.12 -25.27
CA VAL A 205 -6.08 -9.51 -25.65
C VAL A 205 -6.20 -9.65 -27.17
N THR A 206 -5.23 -10.33 -27.78
CA THR A 206 -5.13 -10.47 -29.24
C THR A 206 -6.01 -11.60 -29.78
N ASP A 207 -7.32 -11.50 -29.57
CA ASP A 207 -8.31 -12.50 -30.02
C ASP A 207 -9.18 -12.03 -31.20
N GLY A 208 -8.92 -10.80 -31.69
CA GLY A 208 -9.64 -10.18 -32.80
C GLY A 208 -11.00 -9.59 -32.42
N THR A 209 -11.41 -9.63 -31.15
CA THR A 209 -12.69 -9.08 -30.70
C THR A 209 -12.60 -7.59 -30.34
N GLY A 210 -11.44 -7.12 -29.88
CA GLY A 210 -11.27 -5.74 -29.40
C GLY A 210 -11.95 -5.47 -28.04
N ARG A 211 -12.42 -6.51 -27.34
CA ARG A 211 -13.24 -6.36 -26.11
C ARG A 211 -12.63 -6.91 -24.84
N HIS A 212 -11.65 -7.78 -24.97
CA HIS A 212 -11.07 -8.52 -23.86
C HIS A 212 -9.75 -7.89 -23.47
N PHE A 213 -9.58 -7.59 -22.19
CA PHE A 213 -8.36 -6.99 -21.68
C PHE A 213 -7.92 -7.68 -20.39
N THR A 214 -6.63 -7.68 -20.16
CA THR A 214 -6.03 -7.99 -18.86
C THR A 214 -5.73 -6.68 -18.13
N MET A 215 -6.01 -6.62 -16.83
CA MET A 215 -5.71 -5.46 -15.97
C MET A 215 -4.20 -5.21 -15.89
N SER A 216 -3.40 -6.28 -15.96
CA SER A 216 -1.95 -6.18 -16.02
C SER A 216 -1.51 -5.62 -17.37
N PRO A 217 -0.72 -4.53 -17.41
CA PRO A 217 -0.16 -4.00 -18.66
C PRO A 217 0.79 -5.01 -19.34
N LEU A 218 1.28 -5.99 -18.57
CA LEU A 218 2.13 -7.06 -19.07
C LEU A 218 1.34 -8.23 -19.69
N GLY A 219 0.00 -8.24 -19.63
CA GLY A 219 -0.79 -9.25 -20.35
C GLY A 219 -0.98 -10.59 -19.63
N HIS A 220 -0.53 -10.71 -18.38
CA HIS A 220 -0.66 -11.94 -17.60
C HIS A 220 -1.86 -11.89 -16.66
N ASP A 221 -2.41 -13.06 -16.35
CA ASP A 221 -3.44 -13.21 -15.33
C ASP A 221 -2.83 -13.00 -13.94
N ALA A 222 -3.50 -12.19 -13.12
CA ALA A 222 -3.13 -11.97 -11.73
C ALA A 222 -4.37 -11.63 -10.90
N PRO A 223 -4.50 -12.18 -9.67
CA PRO A 223 -5.60 -11.82 -8.80
C PRO A 223 -5.53 -10.34 -8.41
N LEU A 224 -6.68 -9.68 -8.46
CA LEU A 224 -6.86 -8.31 -7.99
C LEU A 224 -7.03 -8.35 -6.47
N PHE A 225 -6.27 -7.52 -5.77
CA PHE A 225 -6.36 -7.36 -4.33
C PHE A 225 -7.30 -6.20 -4.01
N HIS A 226 -7.92 -6.26 -2.84
CA HIS A 226 -8.57 -5.07 -2.29
C HIS A 226 -7.67 -4.35 -1.30
N LEU A 227 -7.90 -3.04 -1.22
CA LEU A 227 -7.36 -2.16 -0.21
C LEU A 227 -8.15 -2.36 1.08
N PRO A 228 -7.48 -2.72 2.19
CA PRO A 228 -8.14 -2.92 3.47
C PRO A 228 -8.91 -1.68 3.92
N LEU A 229 -10.16 -1.86 4.29
CA LEU A 229 -10.94 -0.83 4.98
C LEU A 229 -10.48 -0.70 6.43
N THR A 230 -10.58 0.51 6.98
CA THR A 230 -10.26 0.74 8.38
C THR A 230 -11.37 0.18 9.27
N GLU A 231 -11.00 -0.62 10.26
CA GLU A 231 -11.90 -1.13 11.29
C GLU A 231 -12.58 0.05 12.04
N THR A 232 -13.86 -0.11 12.35
CA THR A 232 -14.68 0.97 12.95
C THR A 232 -14.44 1.17 14.45
N GLY A 233 -13.71 0.27 15.12
CA GLY A 233 -13.42 0.36 16.54
C GLY A 233 -12.45 -0.71 17.05
N PRO A 234 -11.87 -0.51 18.25
CA PRO A 234 -10.83 -1.38 18.83
C PRO A 234 -11.33 -2.76 19.31
N GLU A 235 -12.63 -2.99 19.33
CA GLU A 235 -13.32 -4.24 19.61
C GLU A 235 -13.74 -5.00 18.36
N HIS A 236 -13.65 -4.36 17.19
CA HIS A 236 -13.99 -4.98 15.91
C HIS A 236 -12.97 -6.06 15.59
N ILE A 237 -13.46 -7.20 15.09
CA ILE A 237 -12.64 -8.32 14.63
C ILE A 237 -12.60 -8.26 13.11
N ALA A 238 -11.41 -8.35 12.51
CA ALA A 238 -11.24 -8.18 11.08
C ALA A 238 -12.20 -9.06 10.24
N GLU A 239 -12.71 -8.50 9.16
CA GLU A 239 -13.53 -9.19 8.16
C GLU A 239 -12.71 -9.27 6.88
N GLU A 240 -13.23 -9.93 5.85
CA GLU A 240 -12.50 -10.08 4.59
C GLU A 240 -12.09 -8.73 4.00
N ILE A 241 -12.96 -7.71 4.08
CA ILE A 241 -12.74 -6.34 3.60
C ILE A 241 -11.69 -5.55 4.41
N HIS A 242 -11.26 -6.07 5.57
CA HIS A 242 -10.31 -5.41 6.48
C HIS A 242 -8.88 -5.93 6.33
N VAL A 243 -8.61 -6.88 5.43
CA VAL A 243 -7.29 -7.52 5.28
C VAL A 243 -6.82 -7.49 3.82
N PRO A 244 -5.54 -7.34 3.49
CA PRO A 244 -5.11 -7.26 2.08
C PRO A 244 -5.18 -8.65 1.44
N GLY A 245 -6.30 -8.94 0.78
CA GLY A 245 -6.58 -10.23 0.17
C GLY A 245 -7.06 -10.13 -1.28
N PRO A 246 -6.89 -11.20 -2.07
CA PRO A 246 -7.55 -11.33 -3.36
C PRO A 246 -9.06 -11.09 -3.25
N ILE A 247 -9.61 -10.32 -4.17
CA ILE A 247 -11.06 -10.12 -4.29
C ILE A 247 -11.65 -11.42 -4.84
N ARG A 248 -12.55 -12.04 -4.09
CA ARG A 248 -13.29 -13.21 -4.56
C ARG A 248 -14.37 -12.78 -5.55
N MET A 249 -14.61 -13.60 -6.56
CA MET A 249 -15.69 -13.39 -7.55
C MET A 249 -17.04 -13.20 -6.85
N ARG A 250 -17.36 -14.05 -5.87
CA ARG A 250 -18.65 -14.01 -5.17
C ARG A 250 -18.78 -12.82 -4.22
N ALA A 251 -17.67 -12.37 -3.63
CA ALA A 251 -17.67 -11.17 -2.80
C ALA A 251 -17.97 -9.93 -3.65
N LEU A 252 -17.31 -9.81 -4.81
CA LEU A 252 -17.57 -8.73 -5.76
C LEU A 252 -19.01 -8.78 -6.33
N GLU A 253 -19.54 -9.97 -6.61
CA GLU A 253 -20.91 -10.14 -7.09
C GLU A 253 -21.97 -9.76 -6.04
N ALA A 254 -21.73 -10.12 -4.77
CA ALA A 254 -22.67 -9.90 -3.68
C ALA A 254 -22.71 -8.42 -3.24
N ASP A 255 -21.56 -7.79 -3.12
CA ASP A 255 -21.44 -6.38 -2.75
C ASP A 255 -20.21 -5.73 -3.42
N PRO A 256 -20.39 -5.04 -4.56
CA PRO A 256 -19.29 -4.38 -5.25
C PRO A 256 -18.86 -3.07 -4.58
N ALA A 257 -19.66 -2.49 -3.67
CA ALA A 257 -19.43 -1.15 -3.14
C ALA A 257 -18.09 -0.98 -2.38
N PRO A 258 -17.63 -1.95 -1.54
CA PRO A 258 -16.33 -1.86 -0.87
C PRO A 258 -15.15 -1.86 -1.85
N TYR A 259 -15.33 -2.44 -3.04
CA TYR A 259 -14.27 -2.67 -4.00
C TYR A 259 -14.21 -1.61 -5.10
N THR A 260 -15.26 -0.84 -5.33
CA THR A 260 -15.41 0.03 -6.50
C THR A 260 -15.57 1.52 -6.13
N GLY A 261 -15.59 2.40 -7.14
CA GLY A 261 -15.73 3.84 -6.96
C GLY A 261 -14.41 4.56 -6.67
N VAL A 262 -14.48 5.82 -6.23
CA VAL A 262 -13.30 6.70 -6.09
C VAL A 262 -12.35 6.21 -5.00
N ALA A 263 -12.91 5.69 -3.89
CA ALA A 263 -12.14 5.22 -2.74
C ALA A 263 -11.99 3.68 -2.70
N GLY A 264 -12.63 2.94 -3.62
CA GLY A 264 -12.56 1.48 -3.67
C GLY A 264 -11.18 0.98 -4.09
N SER A 265 -11.06 -0.28 -4.48
CA SER A 265 -9.79 -0.85 -5.02
C SER A 265 -9.76 -0.89 -6.55
N LEU A 266 -10.92 -0.82 -7.19
CA LEU A 266 -11.15 -1.01 -8.61
C LEU A 266 -11.80 0.22 -9.24
N ALA A 267 -11.25 0.67 -10.36
CA ALA A 267 -11.93 1.57 -11.27
C ALA A 267 -11.51 1.27 -12.71
N VAL A 268 -12.41 1.56 -13.66
CA VAL A 268 -12.17 1.38 -15.09
C VAL A 268 -12.59 2.65 -15.79
N GLU A 269 -11.74 3.13 -16.69
CA GLU A 269 -12.03 4.22 -17.60
C GLU A 269 -12.01 3.70 -19.03
N ARG A 270 -13.06 3.98 -19.78
CA ARG A 270 -13.15 3.70 -21.23
C ARG A 270 -13.00 5.00 -21.98
N ASP A 271 -12.01 5.08 -22.86
CA ASP A 271 -11.78 6.24 -23.73
C ASP A 271 -11.70 7.57 -22.96
N GLY A 272 -11.05 7.55 -21.79
CA GLY A 272 -10.89 8.70 -20.89
C GLY A 272 -12.14 9.06 -20.06
N VAL A 273 -13.17 8.21 -20.05
CA VAL A 273 -14.39 8.41 -19.26
C VAL A 273 -14.51 7.29 -18.22
N ALA A 274 -14.57 7.67 -16.94
CA ALA A 274 -14.78 6.76 -15.84
C ALA A 274 -16.13 6.04 -15.93
N ILE A 275 -16.11 4.73 -15.73
CA ILE A 275 -17.30 3.88 -15.68
C ILE A 275 -17.84 3.89 -14.25
N ASP A 276 -19.15 4.04 -14.09
CA ASP A 276 -19.80 4.02 -12.79
C ASP A 276 -19.59 2.66 -12.10
N ALA A 277 -19.37 2.67 -10.79
CA ALA A 277 -19.29 1.47 -9.97
C ALA A 277 -20.49 0.52 -10.18
N ALA A 278 -21.69 1.06 -10.39
CA ALA A 278 -22.90 0.28 -10.67
C ALA A 278 -22.86 -0.44 -12.03
N ASP A 279 -22.00 -0.02 -12.95
CA ASP A 279 -21.81 -0.62 -14.28
C ASP A 279 -20.68 -1.64 -14.33
N LEU A 280 -19.91 -1.78 -13.25
CA LEU A 280 -18.91 -2.83 -13.07
C LEU A 280 -19.57 -4.06 -12.45
N VAL A 281 -19.50 -5.21 -13.13
CA VAL A 281 -20.13 -6.45 -12.65
C VAL A 281 -19.13 -7.60 -12.59
N ALA A 282 -19.24 -8.42 -11.54
CA ALA A 282 -18.47 -9.65 -11.43
C ALA A 282 -18.81 -10.61 -12.60
N CYS A 283 -17.79 -11.03 -13.33
CA CYS A 283 -17.94 -11.93 -14.47
C CYS A 283 -16.73 -12.87 -14.54
N SER A 284 -16.98 -14.18 -14.55
CA SER A 284 -15.94 -15.18 -14.82
C SER A 284 -15.51 -15.09 -16.29
N LEU A 285 -14.24 -14.78 -16.53
CA LEU A 285 -13.65 -14.58 -17.86
C LEU A 285 -12.54 -15.59 -18.17
N GLU A 286 -12.51 -16.73 -17.47
CA GLU A 286 -11.54 -17.80 -17.65
C GLU A 286 -11.40 -18.26 -19.11
N ASP A 287 -12.53 -18.41 -19.81
CA ASP A 287 -12.60 -18.89 -21.18
C ASP A 287 -12.91 -17.79 -22.22
N TRP A 288 -13.09 -16.54 -21.77
CA TRP A 288 -13.57 -15.40 -22.58
C TRP A 288 -14.93 -15.66 -23.29
N GLY A 289 -15.63 -16.73 -22.94
CA GLY A 289 -16.90 -17.12 -23.56
C GLY A 289 -18.10 -16.44 -22.91
N ARG A 290 -17.98 -16.10 -21.62
CA ARG A 290 -19.05 -15.40 -20.89
C ARG A 290 -19.07 -13.92 -21.26
N GLN A 291 -20.24 -13.46 -21.72
CA GLN A 291 -20.45 -12.07 -22.09
C GLN A 291 -21.04 -11.27 -20.93
N PRO A 292 -20.52 -10.08 -20.62
CA PRO A 292 -21.17 -9.18 -19.70
C PRO A 292 -22.50 -8.67 -20.29
N PRO A 293 -23.48 -8.29 -19.45
CA PRO A 293 -24.71 -7.64 -19.92
C PRO A 293 -24.43 -6.35 -20.70
N ALA A 294 -25.32 -5.97 -21.61
CA ALA A 294 -25.24 -4.71 -22.34
C ALA A 294 -25.19 -3.51 -21.36
N GLY A 295 -24.33 -2.53 -21.65
CA GLY A 295 -24.06 -1.38 -20.79
C GLY A 295 -23.28 -1.69 -19.51
N LYS A 296 -22.79 -2.92 -19.31
CA LYS A 296 -21.99 -3.32 -18.15
C LYS A 296 -20.61 -3.80 -18.57
N VAL A 297 -19.61 -3.59 -17.71
CA VAL A 297 -18.26 -4.13 -17.88
C VAL A 297 -18.06 -5.31 -16.95
N GLY A 298 -17.71 -6.47 -17.53
CA GLY A 298 -17.42 -7.67 -16.78
C GLY A 298 -16.01 -7.61 -16.20
N ILE A 299 -15.86 -7.88 -14.91
CA ILE A 299 -14.58 -7.97 -14.21
C ILE A 299 -14.42 -9.37 -13.64
N ASP A 300 -13.30 -10.01 -13.94
CA ASP A 300 -12.84 -11.21 -13.26
C ASP A 300 -11.74 -10.83 -12.26
N PRO A 301 -12.05 -10.72 -10.95
CA PRO A 301 -11.06 -10.34 -9.96
C PRO A 301 -10.05 -11.45 -9.65
N VAL A 302 -10.33 -12.70 -10.01
CA VAL A 302 -9.44 -13.84 -9.73
C VAL A 302 -8.32 -13.91 -10.77
N LEU A 303 -8.65 -13.62 -12.03
CA LEU A 303 -7.69 -13.61 -13.14
C LEU A 303 -7.18 -12.22 -13.49
N GLY A 304 -7.78 -11.16 -12.96
CA GLY A 304 -7.43 -9.79 -13.33
C GLY A 304 -7.77 -9.49 -14.78
N ARG A 305 -8.93 -9.95 -15.24
CA ARG A 305 -9.43 -9.76 -16.60
C ARG A 305 -10.64 -8.83 -16.61
N LEU A 306 -10.86 -8.17 -17.73
CA LEU A 306 -12.06 -7.37 -17.98
C LEU A 306 -12.56 -7.56 -19.41
N ALA A 307 -13.87 -7.43 -19.58
CA ALA A 307 -14.53 -7.58 -20.87
C ALA A 307 -15.61 -6.53 -21.07
N PHE A 308 -15.69 -6.00 -22.29
CA PHE A 308 -16.82 -5.20 -22.76
C PHE A 308 -17.84 -6.08 -23.49
N PRO A 309 -19.12 -5.68 -23.53
CA PRO A 309 -20.13 -6.40 -24.31
C PRO A 309 -19.94 -6.14 -25.81
N PRO A 310 -20.41 -7.06 -26.68
CA PRO A 310 -20.33 -6.89 -28.13
C PRO A 310 -20.95 -5.59 -28.64
N GLY A 311 -20.20 -4.83 -29.46
CA GLY A 311 -20.65 -3.54 -29.99
C GLY A 311 -20.35 -2.34 -29.08
N GLU A 312 -19.71 -2.57 -27.94
CA GLU A 312 -19.25 -1.53 -26.99
C GLU A 312 -17.73 -1.55 -26.79
N GLU A 313 -17.00 -1.99 -27.82
CA GLU A 313 -15.53 -1.97 -27.89
C GLU A 313 -14.97 -0.55 -27.60
N PRO A 314 -13.94 -0.40 -26.73
CA PRO A 314 -13.21 0.85 -26.56
C PRO A 314 -12.51 1.30 -27.85
N ALA A 315 -12.53 2.61 -28.15
CA ALA A 315 -11.94 3.16 -29.37
C ALA A 315 -10.51 3.71 -29.20
N GLN A 316 -10.21 4.27 -28.03
CA GLN A 316 -8.93 4.90 -27.69
C GLN A 316 -8.13 4.06 -26.70
N GLY A 317 -8.80 3.33 -25.82
CA GLY A 317 -8.14 2.44 -24.87
C GLY A 317 -8.90 2.31 -23.55
N VAL A 318 -8.31 1.56 -22.64
CA VAL A 318 -8.87 1.28 -21.31
C VAL A 318 -7.80 1.58 -20.27
N SER A 319 -8.09 2.52 -19.38
CA SER A 319 -7.25 2.77 -18.22
C SER A 319 -7.90 2.17 -16.98
N VAL A 320 -7.11 1.61 -16.09
CA VAL A 320 -7.60 0.91 -14.91
C VAL A 320 -6.88 1.35 -13.65
N ARG A 321 -7.61 1.18 -12.56
CA ARG A 321 -7.09 1.25 -11.20
C ARG A 321 -7.36 -0.07 -10.53
N TYR A 322 -6.33 -0.69 -9.97
CA TYR A 322 -6.44 -1.94 -9.23
C TYR A 322 -5.34 -2.01 -8.17
N ALA A 323 -5.46 -2.92 -7.21
CA ALA A 323 -4.35 -3.26 -6.33
C ALA A 323 -3.84 -4.67 -6.63
N TYR A 324 -2.53 -4.87 -6.50
CA TYR A 324 -1.90 -6.19 -6.60
C TYR A 324 -1.29 -6.60 -5.26
N GLY A 325 -1.22 -7.91 -5.03
CA GLY A 325 -0.60 -8.48 -3.84
C GLY A 325 0.91 -8.62 -3.99
N PHE A 326 1.68 -8.11 -3.04
CA PHE A 326 3.14 -8.23 -3.07
C PHE A 326 3.72 -8.30 -1.64
N PRO A 327 4.85 -8.98 -1.39
CA PRO A 327 5.30 -9.22 -0.02
C PRO A 327 5.91 -7.98 0.66
N ASP A 328 6.46 -7.03 -0.10
CA ASP A 328 7.17 -5.88 0.46
C ASP A 328 7.42 -4.79 -0.62
N GLU A 329 7.87 -3.61 -0.22
CA GLU A 329 8.20 -2.47 -1.07
C GLU A 329 9.53 -2.69 -1.82
N LEU A 330 9.55 -3.67 -2.73
CA LEU A 330 10.73 -4.09 -3.48
C LEU A 330 10.59 -3.81 -4.98
N GLY A 331 11.65 -3.29 -5.60
CA GLY A 331 11.73 -3.04 -7.03
C GLY A 331 10.99 -1.75 -7.46
N GLY A 332 10.16 -1.86 -8.50
CA GLY A 332 9.33 -0.77 -8.98
C GLY A 332 7.87 -0.99 -8.58
N GLY A 333 7.29 -0.05 -7.84
CA GLY A 333 5.90 -0.12 -7.39
C GLY A 333 5.36 1.22 -6.91
N PRO A 334 4.06 1.27 -6.52
CA PRO A 334 3.37 2.51 -6.19
C PRO A 334 3.52 2.90 -4.70
N TYR A 335 4.74 2.85 -4.20
CA TYR A 335 5.07 3.14 -2.80
C TYR A 335 6.08 4.30 -2.68
N PRO A 336 6.13 4.98 -1.53
CA PRO A 336 7.06 6.08 -1.29
C PRO A 336 8.51 5.65 -1.46
N ARG A 337 9.24 6.39 -2.28
CA ARG A 337 10.67 6.21 -2.58
C ARG A 337 11.38 7.53 -2.84
N ALA A 338 10.72 8.68 -2.59
CA ALA A 338 11.30 10.00 -2.77
C ALA A 338 12.65 10.16 -2.05
N GLU A 339 12.87 9.49 -0.92
CA GLU A 339 14.14 9.50 -0.18
C GLU A 339 15.30 8.83 -0.94
N THR A 340 15.00 7.93 -1.88
CA THR A 340 16.01 7.29 -2.73
C THR A 340 16.44 8.16 -3.92
N PHE A 341 15.67 9.22 -4.20
CA PHE A 341 15.94 10.09 -5.33
C PHE A 341 17.20 10.91 -5.06
N THR A 342 18.10 10.93 -6.04
CA THR A 342 19.26 11.81 -5.92
C THR A 342 18.87 13.22 -6.36
N THR A 343 19.46 14.21 -5.71
CA THR A 343 19.32 15.62 -6.08
C THR A 343 20.70 16.24 -6.21
N ILE A 344 21.10 16.58 -7.43
CA ILE A 344 22.37 17.25 -7.70
C ILE A 344 22.07 18.64 -8.26
N GLU A 345 22.67 19.67 -7.64
CA GLU A 345 22.49 21.05 -8.07
C GLU A 345 22.95 21.24 -9.52
N GLY A 346 22.09 21.86 -10.33
CA GLY A 346 22.36 22.13 -11.75
C GLY A 346 21.97 21.01 -12.72
N GLU A 347 21.45 19.87 -12.25
CA GLU A 347 20.86 18.87 -13.15
C GLU A 347 19.61 19.42 -13.84
N ARG A 348 19.49 19.12 -15.13
CA ARG A 348 18.31 19.52 -15.92
C ARG A 348 17.22 18.47 -15.79
N VAL A 349 15.99 18.92 -15.55
CA VAL A 349 14.82 18.04 -15.41
C VAL A 349 14.04 17.98 -16.73
N PHE A 350 13.62 16.77 -17.12
CA PHE A 350 12.74 16.51 -18.24
C PHE A 350 11.54 15.70 -17.75
N ASP A 351 10.34 16.26 -17.88
CA ASP A 351 9.12 15.67 -17.36
C ASP A 351 8.33 14.97 -18.47
N VAL A 352 8.06 13.68 -18.26
CA VAL A 352 7.38 12.79 -19.20
C VAL A 352 6.03 12.37 -18.63
N GLY A 353 5.01 12.30 -19.47
CA GLY A 353 3.70 11.74 -19.15
C GLY A 353 2.53 12.59 -19.62
N ALA A 354 1.32 12.12 -19.33
CA ALA A 354 0.09 12.82 -19.66
C ALA A 354 0.09 14.24 -19.05
N GLY A 355 -0.10 15.25 -19.91
CA GLY A 355 -0.09 16.66 -19.49
C GLY A 355 1.28 17.26 -19.18
N GLN A 356 2.37 16.51 -19.37
CA GLN A 356 3.74 17.00 -19.17
C GLN A 356 4.36 17.59 -20.44
N ALA A 357 5.58 18.12 -20.32
CA ALA A 357 6.31 18.73 -21.44
C ALA A 357 6.62 17.72 -22.57
N PHE A 358 6.81 16.45 -22.23
CA PHE A 358 7.08 15.38 -23.18
C PHE A 358 6.06 14.25 -23.02
N ALA A 359 5.50 13.78 -24.14
CA ALA A 359 4.54 12.67 -24.14
C ALA A 359 5.18 11.28 -24.11
N SER A 360 6.51 11.17 -24.34
CA SER A 360 7.22 9.89 -24.34
C SER A 360 8.66 10.02 -23.86
N LEU A 361 9.26 8.91 -23.42
CA LEU A 361 10.65 8.88 -22.96
C LEU A 361 11.61 9.19 -24.11
N VAL A 362 11.36 8.67 -25.31
CA VAL A 362 12.18 8.95 -26.50
C VAL A 362 12.16 10.44 -26.86
N ALA A 363 11.02 11.13 -26.72
CA ALA A 363 10.92 12.57 -26.97
C ALA A 363 11.75 13.38 -25.96
N ALA A 364 11.65 13.05 -24.67
CA ALA A 364 12.46 13.68 -23.62
C ALA A 364 13.97 13.41 -23.83
N LEU A 365 14.34 12.17 -24.16
CA LEU A 365 15.74 11.81 -24.46
C LEU A 365 16.25 12.52 -25.71
N GLY A 366 15.42 12.72 -26.73
CA GLY A 366 15.75 13.51 -27.92
C GLY A 366 16.06 14.97 -27.57
N ALA A 367 15.24 15.58 -26.71
CA ALA A 367 15.48 16.94 -26.21
C ALA A 367 16.74 17.03 -25.33
N TRP A 368 17.00 16.02 -24.49
CA TRP A 368 18.24 15.91 -23.71
C TRP A 368 19.48 15.81 -24.61
N ILE A 369 19.41 15.03 -25.69
CA ILE A 369 20.48 14.94 -26.70
C ILE A 369 20.70 16.30 -27.38
N ALA A 370 19.62 16.97 -27.78
CA ALA A 370 19.68 18.29 -28.40
C ALA A 370 20.26 19.37 -27.47
N ALA A 371 20.09 19.22 -26.16
CA ALA A 371 20.67 20.10 -25.14
C ALA A 371 22.17 19.86 -24.89
N GLY A 372 22.82 18.96 -25.63
CA GLY A 372 24.24 18.63 -25.48
C GLY A 372 24.52 17.58 -24.41
N ARG A 373 23.51 16.78 -24.02
CA ARG A 373 23.61 15.69 -23.04
C ARG A 373 24.18 16.13 -21.66
N PRO A 374 23.69 17.21 -21.05
CA PRO A 374 24.10 17.60 -19.70
C PRO A 374 23.69 16.54 -18.67
N SER A 375 24.21 16.62 -17.45
CA SER A 375 23.65 15.82 -16.36
C SER A 375 22.17 16.16 -16.16
N ALA A 376 21.32 15.13 -16.08
CA ALA A 376 19.88 15.31 -16.15
C ALA A 376 19.10 14.22 -15.41
N VAL A 377 17.87 14.57 -15.07
CA VAL A 377 16.86 13.65 -14.53
C VAL A 377 15.67 13.65 -15.47
N VAL A 378 15.26 12.48 -15.94
CA VAL A 378 14.01 12.28 -16.67
C VAL A 378 13.02 11.62 -15.72
N THR A 379 11.92 12.31 -15.42
CA THR A 379 10.88 11.82 -14.50
C THR A 379 9.61 11.52 -15.27
N ILE A 380 9.11 10.29 -15.19
CA ILE A 380 7.81 9.88 -15.71
C ILE A 380 6.76 10.09 -14.60
N HIS A 381 5.75 10.92 -14.85
CA HIS A 381 4.78 11.39 -13.85
C HIS A 381 3.44 10.63 -13.87
N ASP A 382 3.37 9.50 -14.57
CA ASP A 382 2.20 8.64 -14.60
C ASP A 382 2.60 7.15 -14.56
N SER A 383 1.60 6.27 -14.46
CA SER A 383 1.74 4.82 -14.48
C SER A 383 1.34 4.21 -15.84
N GLY A 384 1.46 5.00 -16.91
CA GLY A 384 1.11 4.57 -18.27
C GLY A 384 2.08 3.53 -18.86
N THR A 385 1.68 2.95 -19.98
CA THR A 385 2.49 2.02 -20.76
C THR A 385 3.14 2.73 -21.94
N TYR A 386 4.45 2.57 -22.06
CA TYR A 386 5.28 3.19 -23.08
C TYR A 386 5.88 2.10 -23.97
N GLU A 387 5.39 1.99 -25.20
CA GLU A 387 5.95 1.09 -26.21
C GLU A 387 7.07 1.79 -27.00
N GLU A 388 8.30 1.73 -26.49
CA GLU A 388 9.43 2.41 -27.10
C GLU A 388 10.78 1.73 -26.79
N THR A 389 11.79 2.00 -27.62
CA THR A 389 13.15 1.46 -27.45
C THR A 389 14.14 2.61 -27.29
N PRO A 390 14.26 3.17 -26.07
CA PRO A 390 15.11 4.32 -25.82
C PRO A 390 16.59 3.95 -26.00
N ALA A 391 17.30 4.71 -26.84
CA ALA A 391 18.74 4.57 -27.02
C ALA A 391 19.48 5.62 -26.18
N VAL A 392 20.22 5.17 -25.17
CA VAL A 392 20.97 6.04 -24.26
C VAL A 392 22.47 5.89 -24.50
N THR A 393 23.16 7.00 -24.77
CA THR A 393 24.63 7.05 -24.83
C THR A 393 25.13 8.18 -23.95
N LEU A 394 25.72 7.82 -22.81
CA LEU A 394 26.19 8.77 -21.81
C LEU A 394 27.61 9.28 -22.14
N PRO A 395 27.81 10.60 -22.23
CA PRO A 395 29.14 11.20 -22.24
C PRO A 395 29.96 10.86 -20.99
N ALA A 396 31.27 10.99 -21.08
CA ALA A 396 32.13 10.88 -19.91
C ALA A 396 31.81 12.01 -18.91
N SER A 397 31.81 11.69 -17.61
CA SER A 397 31.57 12.64 -16.52
C SER A 397 30.18 13.29 -16.49
N THR A 398 29.18 12.71 -17.15
CA THR A 398 27.77 13.11 -17.00
C THR A 398 26.95 12.00 -16.38
N ARG A 399 25.81 12.39 -15.78
CA ARG A 399 24.88 11.49 -15.11
C ARG A 399 23.49 11.64 -15.73
N LEU A 400 22.80 10.52 -15.93
CA LEU A 400 21.40 10.52 -16.32
C LEU A 400 20.63 9.59 -15.39
N GLU A 401 19.63 10.14 -14.71
CA GLU A 401 18.67 9.37 -13.91
C GLU A 401 17.36 9.25 -14.69
N LEU A 402 16.93 8.03 -14.98
CA LEU A 402 15.59 7.75 -15.46
C LEU A 402 14.79 7.22 -14.28
N ARG A 403 13.72 7.90 -13.92
CA ARG A 403 12.88 7.51 -12.78
C ARG A 403 11.42 7.73 -13.08
N ALA A 404 10.59 7.02 -12.33
CA ALA A 404 9.18 7.36 -12.18
C ALA A 404 9.01 8.28 -10.96
N ALA A 405 8.03 9.19 -11.03
CA ALA A 405 7.63 10.04 -9.93
C ALA A 405 7.24 9.19 -8.70
N ASP A 406 7.24 9.80 -7.52
CA ASP A 406 6.94 9.09 -6.28
C ASP A 406 5.52 8.51 -6.32
N GLY A 407 5.35 7.24 -5.95
CA GLY A 407 4.06 6.55 -6.04
C GLY A 407 3.64 6.06 -7.44
N GLU A 408 4.38 6.38 -8.51
CA GLU A 408 4.04 5.94 -9.87
C GLU A 408 4.76 4.64 -10.27
N ARG A 409 4.16 3.88 -11.19
CA ARG A 409 4.71 2.62 -11.73
C ARG A 409 4.48 2.52 -13.25
N PRO A 410 5.17 3.34 -14.07
CA PRO A 410 5.09 3.22 -15.52
C PRO A 410 5.71 1.92 -16.02
N VAL A 411 5.22 1.44 -17.16
CA VAL A 411 5.72 0.23 -17.81
C VAL A 411 6.35 0.61 -19.14
N LEU A 412 7.62 0.26 -19.32
CA LEU A 412 8.32 0.40 -20.59
C LEU A 412 8.32 -0.97 -21.29
N LEU A 413 7.60 -1.08 -22.41
CA LEU A 413 7.61 -2.25 -23.28
C LEU A 413 8.65 -2.02 -24.38
N LEU A 414 9.73 -2.80 -24.35
CA LEU A 414 10.79 -2.73 -25.34
C LEU A 414 10.36 -3.46 -26.62
N ALA A 415 10.74 -2.94 -27.79
CA ALA A 415 10.39 -3.58 -29.04
C ALA A 415 11.09 -4.93 -29.18
N GLY A 416 10.32 -6.02 -29.23
CA GLY A 416 10.82 -7.38 -29.45
C GLY A 416 10.48 -8.39 -28.35
N ASP A 417 9.85 -7.97 -27.25
CA ASP A 417 9.35 -8.83 -26.16
C ASP A 417 7.84 -9.09 -26.21
#